data_AF-A0A9Q9Z2U6-F1
#
_entry.id   AF-A0A9Q9Z2U6-F1
#
_cell.length_a   1.000
_cell.length_b   1.000
_cell.length_c   1.000
_cell.angle_alpha   90.00
_cell.angle_beta   90.00
_cell.angle_gamma   90.00
#
_symmetry.space_group_name_H-M   'P 1'
#
loop_
_entity.id
_entity.type
_entity.pdbx_description
1 polymer ?
#
loop_
_entity_poly.entity_id
_entity_poly.type
_entity_poly.pdbx_seq_one_letter_code
_entity_poly.pdbx_strand_id
1 'polypeptide(L)'
;MYAGVRRREDKTTTTNFRCVAAQLGLQESFTVEHPCRFCFAKRSEIQEKKVQSGAFELRTKQQHDRQVAEVLNDESLVKQYGVKGGCVLSERLEYFHTVGGFPPDIMHDLMEGVIPIEMSLCINDLVLRKLISLESLNQAIKQFPYKFSDKVDQPQIIPATFASRGTIGGNAHENWALIRLLPLIIGFDIPERDQTWEILLLLKDILEMAVAFRFTEDSLDFLDAKIAEHRDLLLTVFPHFKLRPKHHYIEHYTQLIRMYGPLRDVWTMRFEGKHKFFKQVIRDTKNFKNVTQTLPVRHQRLMAYYVDSPSFFKPSIQTEKVRGTLTSTFPDNVQEFLRQRYAVQNTVLSASSVSIDGIKYNPDMIVSVGTCSGLPDFRQIFKILVINNDVLFLCKDLTCWYIEHLRSFELCSHVLSLSVTKPSDLNDPFPLPAYKLRGRTYVTLKHYILC
;
A
#
# COMPACT_ATOMS: atom_id res chain seq x y z
N MET A 1 20.79 -18.48 -20.64
CA MET A 1 21.70 -17.36 -20.94
C MET A 1 21.63 -16.32 -19.81
N TYR A 2 22.13 -16.65 -18.62
CA TYR A 2 22.38 -15.69 -17.53
C TYR A 2 23.79 -15.96 -17.02
N ALA A 3 24.77 -15.32 -17.66
CA ALA A 3 26.13 -15.28 -17.14
C ALA A 3 26.21 -14.18 -16.08
N GLY A 4 26.76 -14.54 -14.92
CA GLY A 4 26.92 -13.62 -13.80
C GLY A 4 27.83 -12.46 -14.16
N VAL A 5 27.29 -11.25 -14.09
CA VAL A 5 28.08 -10.02 -13.95
C VAL A 5 27.85 -9.52 -12.53
N ARG A 6 28.84 -9.73 -11.65
CA ARG A 6 28.93 -9.00 -10.37
C ARG A 6 29.28 -7.55 -10.69
N ARG A 7 28.29 -6.73 -11.03
CA ARG A 7 28.38 -5.28 -10.78
C ARG A 7 27.76 -5.02 -9.41
N ARG A 8 28.37 -4.13 -8.62
CA ARG A 8 27.75 -3.56 -7.42
C ARG A 8 26.50 -2.82 -7.89
N GLU A 9 25.37 -3.52 -7.89
CA GLU A 9 24.07 -2.93 -8.15
C GLU A 9 23.57 -2.25 -6.87
N ASP A 10 23.15 -1.00 -6.99
CA ASP A 10 22.24 -0.36 -6.04
C ASP A 10 20.96 -1.21 -5.99
N LYS A 11 20.94 -2.10 -4.99
CA LYS A 11 19.83 -2.98 -4.69
C LYS A 11 18.78 -2.17 -3.96
N THR A 12 17.67 -1.91 -4.64
CA THR A 12 16.30 -2.18 -4.13
C THR A 12 15.21 -1.82 -5.14
N THR A 13 15.39 -0.82 -6.02
CA THR A 13 14.30 -0.36 -6.90
C THR A 13 14.48 -0.63 -8.40
N THR A 14 15.67 -1.05 -8.82
CA THR A 14 16.06 -1.13 -10.24
C THR A 14 15.76 -2.49 -10.87
N THR A 15 15.58 -3.55 -10.08
CA THR A 15 15.51 -4.92 -10.62
C THR A 15 14.19 -5.20 -11.32
N ASN A 16 13.05 -4.76 -10.78
CA ASN A 16 11.75 -5.00 -11.40
C ASN A 16 11.52 -4.14 -12.65
N PHE A 17 11.88 -2.86 -12.63
CA PHE A 17 11.85 -2.05 -13.86
C PHE A 17 12.73 -2.65 -14.96
N ARG A 18 13.98 -3.03 -14.66
CA ARG A 18 14.90 -3.57 -15.67
C ARG A 18 14.40 -4.89 -16.26
N CYS A 19 13.92 -5.80 -15.42
CA CYS A 19 13.36 -7.07 -15.90
C CYS A 19 12.13 -6.85 -16.78
N VAL A 20 11.20 -5.98 -16.35
CA VAL A 20 9.99 -5.65 -17.11
C VAL A 20 10.35 -4.95 -18.42
N ALA A 21 11.20 -3.92 -18.38
CA ALA A 21 11.66 -3.20 -19.57
C ALA A 21 12.35 -4.14 -20.57
N ALA A 22 13.21 -5.04 -20.09
CA ALA A 22 13.88 -6.01 -20.93
C ALA A 22 12.89 -6.95 -21.65
N GLN A 23 11.88 -7.46 -20.94
CA GLN A 23 10.84 -8.31 -21.51
C GLN A 23 9.94 -7.55 -22.49
N LEU A 24 9.68 -6.28 -22.21
CA LEU A 24 8.85 -5.40 -23.03
C LEU A 24 9.54 -4.87 -24.29
N GLY A 25 10.84 -5.10 -24.46
CA GLY A 25 11.59 -4.48 -25.56
C GLY A 25 11.82 -2.98 -25.33
N LEU A 26 11.77 -2.51 -24.09
CA LEU A 26 12.10 -1.14 -23.68
C LEU A 26 13.54 -1.05 -23.16
N GLN A 27 14.09 0.16 -23.15
CA GLN A 27 15.41 0.43 -22.59
C GLN A 27 15.41 0.24 -21.07
N GLU A 28 16.39 -0.51 -20.53
CA GLU A 28 16.49 -0.79 -19.09
C GLU A 28 17.13 0.36 -18.28
N SER A 29 17.29 1.54 -18.88
CA SER A 29 17.76 2.75 -18.24
C SER A 29 16.83 3.92 -18.52
N PHE A 30 16.70 4.81 -17.54
CA PHE A 30 15.92 6.04 -17.65
C PHE A 30 16.71 7.20 -18.30
N THR A 31 17.80 6.88 -18.99
CA THR A 31 18.68 7.84 -19.66
C THR A 31 18.33 7.96 -21.14
N VAL A 32 17.04 8.01 -21.43
CA VAL A 32 16.45 8.13 -22.76
C VAL A 32 15.57 9.36 -22.81
N GLU A 33 15.27 9.85 -24.01
CA GLU A 33 14.42 11.04 -24.19
C GLU A 33 12.99 10.77 -23.72
N HIS A 34 12.42 9.60 -24.06
CA HIS A 34 11.09 9.16 -23.63
C HIS A 34 11.15 8.00 -22.61
N PRO A 35 11.40 8.28 -21.32
CA PRO A 35 11.61 7.24 -20.31
C PRO A 35 10.32 6.55 -19.84
N CYS A 36 9.15 7.11 -20.16
CA CYS A 36 7.88 6.57 -19.70
C CYS A 36 7.39 5.42 -20.58
N ARG A 37 6.93 4.34 -19.95
CA ARG A 37 6.29 3.21 -20.64
C ARG A 37 4.81 3.40 -20.93
N PHE A 38 4.17 4.42 -20.36
CA PHE A 38 2.73 4.68 -20.51
C PHE A 38 2.44 5.79 -21.52
N CYS A 39 3.33 6.78 -21.66
CA CYS A 39 3.15 7.94 -22.52
C CYS A 39 4.42 8.32 -23.28
N PHE A 40 4.32 9.33 -24.14
CA PHE A 40 5.44 9.91 -24.90
C PHE A 40 6.05 11.15 -24.23
N ALA A 41 5.91 11.32 -22.91
CA ALA A 41 6.55 12.43 -22.20
C ALA A 41 8.07 12.43 -22.41
N LYS A 42 8.63 13.57 -22.79
CA LYS A 42 10.09 13.76 -22.78
C LYS A 42 10.57 13.95 -21.35
N ARG A 43 11.82 13.57 -21.09
CA ARG A 43 12.45 13.74 -19.78
C ARG A 43 12.48 15.20 -19.30
N SER A 44 12.68 16.17 -20.19
CA SER A 44 12.60 17.59 -19.85
C SER A 44 11.19 17.99 -19.46
N GLU A 45 10.20 17.54 -20.23
CA GLU A 45 8.79 17.86 -19.98
C GLU A 45 8.28 17.33 -18.64
N ILE A 46 8.72 16.14 -18.21
CA ILE A 46 8.38 15.58 -16.89
C ILE A 46 8.77 16.53 -15.75
N GLN A 47 9.88 17.25 -15.89
CA GLN A 47 10.35 18.18 -14.87
C GLN A 47 9.59 19.51 -14.88
N GLU A 48 9.18 19.98 -16.07
CA GLU A 48 8.70 21.35 -16.31
C GLU A 48 7.18 21.48 -16.42
N LYS A 49 6.50 20.50 -17.01
CA LYS A 49 5.05 20.56 -17.22
C LYS A 49 4.30 20.33 -15.91
N LYS A 50 3.20 21.06 -15.76
CA LYS A 50 2.25 20.84 -14.67
C LYS A 50 1.56 19.49 -14.85
N VAL A 51 1.20 18.87 -13.72
CA VAL A 51 0.41 17.65 -13.72
C VAL A 51 -1.03 18.01 -14.06
N GLN A 52 -1.53 17.39 -15.11
CA GLN A 52 -2.92 17.49 -15.53
C GLN A 52 -3.29 16.19 -16.25
N SER A 53 -4.50 15.69 -15.98
CA SER A 53 -5.02 14.50 -16.65
C SER A 53 -4.99 14.72 -18.18
N GLY A 54 -4.36 13.80 -18.91
CA GLY A 54 -4.20 13.92 -20.37
C GLY A 54 -3.13 14.90 -20.85
N ALA A 55 -2.30 15.49 -19.97
CA ALA A 55 -1.21 16.40 -20.37
C ALA A 55 -0.14 15.74 -21.26
N PHE A 56 -0.03 14.42 -21.19
CA PHE A 56 0.91 13.63 -21.96
C PHE A 56 0.16 12.60 -22.81
N GLU A 57 0.51 12.54 -24.10
CA GLU A 57 -0.06 11.59 -25.04
C GLU A 57 0.31 10.16 -24.64
N LEU A 58 -0.69 9.32 -24.40
CA LEU A 58 -0.50 7.91 -24.07
C LEU A 58 0.05 7.13 -25.26
N ARG A 59 0.87 6.13 -25.00
CA ARG A 59 1.37 5.22 -26.04
C ARG A 59 0.20 4.42 -26.61
N THR A 60 0.07 4.38 -27.93
CA THR A 60 -0.86 3.47 -28.63
C THR A 60 -0.11 2.26 -29.20
N LYS A 61 -0.83 1.16 -29.45
CA LYS A 61 -0.25 -0.05 -30.07
C LYS A 61 0.40 0.26 -31.41
N GLN A 62 -0.32 0.96 -32.28
CA GLN A 62 0.15 1.35 -33.61
C GLN A 62 1.43 2.20 -33.57
N GLN A 63 1.49 3.21 -32.69
CA GLN A 63 2.69 4.06 -32.57
C GLN A 63 3.87 3.27 -31.99
N HIS A 64 3.62 2.38 -31.03
CA HIS A 64 4.66 1.52 -30.46
C HIS A 64 5.23 0.57 -31.53
N ASP A 65 4.38 -0.11 -32.30
CA ASP A 65 4.81 -1.03 -33.35
C ASP A 65 5.61 -0.31 -34.45
N ARG A 66 5.21 0.92 -34.79
CA ARG A 66 5.98 1.77 -35.69
C ARG A 66 7.37 2.08 -35.11
N GLN A 67 7.46 2.49 -33.84
CA GLN A 67 8.77 2.76 -33.19
C GLN A 67 9.66 1.52 -33.15
N VAL A 68 9.08 0.34 -32.93
CA VAL A 68 9.82 -0.93 -32.99
C VAL A 68 10.39 -1.14 -34.39
N ALA A 69 9.58 -1.00 -35.44
CA ALA A 69 10.03 -1.17 -36.83
C ALA A 69 11.12 -0.15 -37.21
N GLU A 70 10.98 1.10 -36.79
CA GLU A 70 11.97 2.16 -37.04
C GLU A 70 13.30 1.87 -36.33
N VAL A 71 13.27 1.45 -35.06
CA VAL A 71 14.47 1.09 -34.29
C VAL A 71 15.20 -0.13 -34.85
N LEU A 72 14.46 -1.10 -35.41
CA LEU A 72 15.06 -2.24 -36.09
C LEU A 72 15.80 -1.84 -37.38
N ASN A 73 15.41 -0.73 -38.01
CA ASN A 73 16.10 -0.17 -39.17
C ASN A 73 17.21 0.80 -38.78
N ASP A 74 17.07 1.53 -37.67
CA ASP A 74 18.05 2.49 -37.16
C ASP A 74 18.15 2.45 -35.62
N GLU A 75 19.20 1.79 -35.11
CA GLU A 75 19.46 1.64 -33.67
C GLU A 75 19.74 2.98 -32.96
N SER A 76 20.09 4.04 -33.69
CA SER A 76 20.33 5.36 -33.08
C SER A 76 19.05 5.93 -32.43
N LEU A 77 17.87 5.50 -32.91
CA LEU A 77 16.56 5.92 -32.41
C LEU A 77 16.21 5.31 -31.03
N VAL A 78 16.94 4.30 -30.56
CA VAL A 78 16.68 3.67 -29.23
C VAL A 78 16.73 4.71 -28.11
N LYS A 79 17.72 5.62 -28.16
CA LYS A 79 17.88 6.67 -27.13
C LYS A 79 16.76 7.69 -27.16
N GLN A 80 16.18 7.93 -28.34
CA GLN A 80 15.04 8.82 -28.50
C GLN A 80 13.78 8.14 -27.98
N TYR A 81 13.39 7.00 -28.54
CA TYR A 81 12.10 6.36 -28.24
C TYR A 81 12.03 5.64 -26.89
N GLY A 82 13.19 5.26 -26.34
CA GLY A 82 13.24 4.39 -25.16
C GLY A 82 12.79 2.95 -25.45
N VAL A 83 12.68 2.59 -26.73
CA VAL A 83 12.31 1.27 -27.25
C VAL A 83 13.53 0.69 -27.94
N LYS A 84 13.88 -0.56 -27.63
CA LYS A 84 15.01 -1.28 -28.24
C LYS A 84 14.58 -2.35 -29.24
N GLY A 85 13.30 -2.74 -29.25
CA GLY A 85 12.77 -3.74 -30.17
C GLY A 85 11.42 -4.30 -29.73
N GLY A 86 10.98 -5.35 -30.43
CA GLY A 86 9.72 -6.04 -30.14
C GLY A 86 9.73 -6.77 -28.79
N CYS A 87 8.55 -6.96 -28.23
CA CYS A 87 8.36 -7.76 -27.02
C CYS A 87 8.15 -9.24 -27.39
N VAL A 88 8.99 -10.12 -26.82
CA VAL A 88 8.93 -11.57 -27.04
C VAL A 88 7.55 -12.16 -26.68
N LEU A 89 6.86 -11.58 -25.70
CA LEU A 89 5.52 -12.03 -25.33
C LEU A 89 4.48 -11.66 -26.38
N SER A 90 4.62 -10.49 -27.03
CA SER A 90 3.70 -10.06 -28.09
C SER A 90 3.83 -10.93 -29.34
N GLU A 91 5.02 -11.49 -29.59
CA GLU A 91 5.23 -12.45 -30.69
C GLU A 91 4.56 -13.81 -30.44
N ARG A 92 4.34 -14.19 -29.19
CA ARG A 92 3.90 -15.55 -28.81
C ARG A 92 2.49 -15.63 -28.24
N LEU A 93 1.93 -14.51 -27.79
CA LEU A 93 0.63 -14.45 -27.14
C LEU A 93 -0.27 -13.52 -27.98
N GLU A 94 -1.24 -14.11 -28.66
CA GLU A 94 -2.13 -13.43 -29.63
C GLU A 94 -2.80 -12.17 -29.07
N TYR A 95 -3.23 -12.19 -27.82
CA TYR A 95 -3.95 -11.08 -27.18
C TYR A 95 -3.07 -10.17 -26.33
N PHE A 96 -1.76 -10.44 -26.28
CA PHE A 96 -0.83 -9.65 -25.50
C PHE A 96 -0.18 -8.57 -26.36
N HIS A 97 -0.02 -7.38 -25.80
CA HIS A 97 0.74 -6.31 -26.42
C HIS A 97 1.50 -5.50 -25.34
N THR A 98 2.71 -5.03 -25.64
CA THR A 98 3.53 -4.21 -24.72
C THR A 98 2.75 -3.05 -24.11
N VAL A 99 2.07 -2.28 -24.96
CA VAL A 99 1.11 -1.25 -24.56
C VAL A 99 -0.12 -1.94 -23.97
N GLY A 100 -0.31 -1.79 -22.65
CA GLY A 100 -1.45 -2.37 -21.92
C GLY A 100 -1.19 -3.76 -21.31
N GLY A 101 -0.10 -4.43 -21.68
CA GLY A 101 0.17 -5.80 -21.23
C GLY A 101 0.79 -5.90 -19.84
N PHE A 102 1.34 -4.81 -19.30
CA PHE A 102 1.96 -4.78 -17.98
C PHE A 102 1.41 -3.62 -17.14
N PRO A 103 0.61 -3.92 -16.10
CA PRO A 103 0.07 -2.91 -15.20
C PRO A 103 1.17 -2.18 -14.40
N PRO A 104 0.86 -1.03 -13.78
CA PRO A 104 1.74 -0.38 -12.81
C PRO A 104 1.95 -1.24 -11.58
N ASP A 105 2.98 -0.91 -10.80
CA ASP A 105 3.28 -1.62 -9.56
C ASP A 105 3.43 -0.62 -8.43
N ILE A 106 2.31 -0.33 -7.74
CA ILE A 106 2.24 0.61 -6.62
C ILE A 106 3.34 0.35 -5.60
N MET A 107 3.63 -0.92 -5.31
CA MET A 107 4.63 -1.26 -4.30
C MET A 107 6.00 -0.71 -4.69
N HIS A 108 6.41 -0.88 -5.95
CA HIS A 108 7.69 -0.39 -6.41
C HIS A 108 7.66 1.10 -6.75
N ASP A 109 6.54 1.62 -7.24
CA ASP A 109 6.40 2.99 -7.69
C ASP A 109 6.32 3.95 -6.49
N LEU A 110 5.46 3.66 -5.51
CA LEU A 110 5.30 4.44 -4.28
C LEU A 110 6.18 3.91 -3.13
N MET A 111 5.92 2.69 -2.64
CA MET A 111 6.44 2.22 -1.33
C MET A 111 7.96 2.02 -1.30
N GLU A 112 8.54 1.50 -2.38
CA GLU A 112 10.00 1.40 -2.51
C GLU A 112 10.59 2.53 -3.37
N GLY A 113 9.73 3.24 -4.10
CA GLY A 113 10.09 4.26 -5.08
C GLY A 113 10.07 5.66 -4.50
N VAL A 114 8.94 6.35 -4.65
CA VAL A 114 8.80 7.77 -4.31
C VAL A 114 8.88 8.02 -2.80
N ILE A 115 8.16 7.24 -1.99
CA ILE A 115 8.05 7.43 -0.54
C ILE A 115 9.41 7.54 0.15
N PRO A 116 10.34 6.56 0.04
CA PRO A 116 11.58 6.64 0.78
C PRO A 116 12.50 7.77 0.34
N ILE A 117 12.30 8.33 -0.86
CA ILE A 117 13.09 9.45 -1.40
C ILE A 117 12.55 10.78 -0.88
N GLU A 118 11.25 11.00 -1.01
CA GLU A 118 10.60 12.22 -0.53
C GLU A 118 10.61 12.31 0.99
N MET A 119 10.45 11.19 1.70
CA MET A 119 10.66 11.16 3.15
C MET A 119 12.09 11.55 3.52
N SER A 120 13.10 11.10 2.78
CA SER A 120 14.49 11.51 3.05
C SER A 120 14.68 13.02 2.85
N LEU A 121 14.13 13.56 1.77
CA LEU A 121 14.17 14.99 1.46
C LEU A 121 13.51 15.83 2.56
N CYS A 122 12.26 15.50 2.90
CA CYS A 122 11.46 16.27 3.87
C CYS A 122 12.02 16.14 5.28
N ILE A 123 12.39 14.92 5.72
CA ILE A 123 12.98 14.73 7.05
C ILE A 123 14.30 15.49 7.18
N ASN A 124 15.12 15.52 6.13
CA ASN A 124 16.36 16.29 6.14
C ASN A 124 16.09 17.79 6.28
N ASP A 125 15.10 18.34 5.58
CA ASP A 125 14.68 19.74 5.74
C ASP A 125 14.20 20.04 7.17
N LEU A 126 13.31 19.22 7.72
CA LEU A 126 12.81 19.37 9.10
C LEU A 126 13.93 19.33 10.14
N VAL A 127 14.95 18.47 9.94
CA VAL A 127 16.14 18.39 10.80
C VAL A 127 17.02 19.63 10.66
N LEU A 128 17.28 20.09 9.43
CA LEU A 128 18.10 21.30 9.18
C LEU A 128 17.43 22.56 9.76
N ARG A 129 16.11 22.64 9.70
CA ARG A 129 15.29 23.69 10.32
C ARG A 129 15.12 23.52 11.83
N LYS A 130 15.71 22.47 12.42
CA LYS A 130 15.70 22.16 13.87
C LYS A 130 14.29 21.98 14.46
N LEU A 131 13.32 21.56 13.64
CA LEU A 131 11.98 21.20 14.12
C LEU A 131 12.00 19.84 14.83
N ILE A 132 12.85 18.93 14.36
CA ILE A 132 13.12 17.62 14.96
C ILE A 132 14.61 17.30 14.88
N SER A 133 15.06 16.24 15.57
CA SER A 133 16.38 15.64 15.34
C SER A 133 16.22 14.21 14.83
N LEU A 134 17.22 13.71 14.11
CA LEU A 134 17.22 12.31 13.67
C LEU A 134 17.17 11.35 14.88
N GLU A 135 17.82 11.73 15.98
CA GLU A 135 17.81 10.96 17.23
C GLU A 135 16.41 10.91 17.84
N SER A 136 15.73 12.06 17.98
CA SER A 136 14.38 12.12 18.55
C SER A 136 13.38 11.35 17.68
N LEU A 137 13.48 11.48 16.36
CA LEU A 137 12.65 10.73 15.41
C LEU A 137 12.88 9.22 15.53
N ASN A 138 14.13 8.77 15.53
CA ASN A 138 14.45 7.34 15.65
C ASN A 138 14.03 6.76 17.01
N GLN A 139 14.12 7.55 18.08
CA GLN A 139 13.59 7.16 19.38
C GLN A 139 12.07 7.02 19.33
N ALA A 140 11.37 7.99 18.74
CA ALA A 140 9.91 7.96 18.59
C ALA A 140 9.46 6.75 17.75
N ILE A 141 10.13 6.47 16.62
CA ILE A 141 9.87 5.27 15.78
C ILE A 141 10.02 3.99 16.61
N LYS A 142 11.06 3.86 17.44
CA LYS A 142 11.27 2.66 18.27
C LYS A 142 10.23 2.52 19.38
N GLN A 143 9.82 3.63 19.99
CA GLN A 143 8.97 3.64 21.19
C GLN A 143 7.47 3.69 20.85
N PHE A 144 7.11 3.96 19.60
CA PHE A 144 5.70 3.99 19.19
C PHE A 144 5.00 2.66 19.51
N PRO A 145 3.80 2.68 20.10
CA PRO A 145 3.16 1.47 20.62
C PRO A 145 2.43 0.69 19.51
N TYR A 146 3.18 0.13 18.55
CA TYR A 146 2.62 -0.63 17.42
C TYR A 146 1.72 -1.79 17.89
N LYS A 147 0.55 -1.92 17.26
CA LYS A 147 -0.46 -2.94 17.59
C LYS A 147 -0.76 -3.82 16.38
N PHE A 148 -1.14 -5.07 16.64
CA PHE A 148 -1.63 -6.02 15.62
C PHE A 148 -0.68 -6.15 14.42
N SER A 149 -1.19 -6.00 13.18
CA SER A 149 -0.40 -6.03 11.95
C SER A 149 0.74 -5.01 11.94
N ASP A 150 0.53 -3.86 12.58
CA ASP A 150 1.49 -2.75 12.53
C ASP A 150 2.73 -3.06 13.37
N LYS A 151 2.63 -4.02 14.28
CA LYS A 151 3.77 -4.58 15.02
C LYS A 151 4.61 -5.53 14.15
N VAL A 152 3.99 -6.20 13.18
CA VAL A 152 4.69 -7.06 12.22
C VAL A 152 5.42 -6.19 11.19
N ASP A 153 4.75 -5.14 10.72
CA ASP A 153 5.26 -4.20 9.71
C ASP A 153 6.03 -3.02 10.32
N GLN A 154 6.57 -3.17 11.54
CA GLN A 154 7.22 -2.09 12.27
C GLN A 154 8.40 -1.51 11.44
N PRO A 155 8.43 -0.18 11.21
CA PRO A 155 9.52 0.45 10.48
C PRO A 155 10.87 0.29 11.18
N GLN A 156 11.94 0.18 10.38
CA GLN A 156 13.29 0.31 10.89
C GLN A 156 13.61 1.78 11.20
N ILE A 157 14.62 1.98 12.04
CA ILE A 157 15.19 3.31 12.23
C ILE A 157 15.82 3.84 10.95
N ILE A 158 15.75 5.15 10.78
CA ILE A 158 16.33 5.87 9.66
C ILE A 158 17.85 5.94 9.86
N PRO A 159 18.65 5.46 8.89
CA PRO A 159 20.10 5.44 9.01
C PRO A 159 20.66 6.87 8.99
N ALA A 160 21.76 7.12 9.71
CA ALA A 160 22.43 8.43 9.71
C ALA A 160 22.87 8.91 8.31
N THR A 161 23.02 7.99 7.36
CA THR A 161 23.38 8.27 5.96
C THR A 161 22.17 8.56 5.07
N PHE A 162 20.95 8.67 5.61
CA PHE A 162 19.73 8.81 4.80
C PHE A 162 19.77 10.02 3.85
N ALA A 163 20.28 11.17 4.33
CA ALA A 163 20.36 12.39 3.56
C ALA A 163 21.39 12.29 2.42
N SER A 164 22.60 11.77 2.70
CA SER A 164 23.64 11.61 1.68
C SER A 164 23.32 10.53 0.65
N ARG A 165 22.56 9.49 1.05
CA ARG A 165 22.04 8.48 0.12
C ARG A 165 20.76 8.93 -0.59
N GLY A 166 20.12 10.00 -0.14
CA GLY A 166 18.83 10.48 -0.63
C GLY A 166 17.70 9.47 -0.46
N THR A 167 17.75 8.61 0.57
CA THR A 167 16.72 7.60 0.86
C THR A 167 16.73 7.21 2.34
N ILE A 168 15.55 6.99 2.93
CA ILE A 168 15.44 6.44 4.30
C ILE A 168 15.71 4.93 4.36
N GLY A 169 15.81 4.25 3.22
CA GLY A 169 15.91 2.79 3.17
C GLY A 169 14.55 2.11 3.38
N GLY A 170 14.56 0.99 4.10
CA GLY A 170 13.35 0.19 4.36
C GLY A 170 12.89 -0.63 3.16
N ASN A 171 12.03 -1.61 3.44
CA ASN A 171 11.28 -2.34 2.43
C ASN A 171 9.87 -1.73 2.25
N ALA A 172 9.10 -2.24 1.28
CA ALA A 172 7.76 -1.71 0.98
C ALA A 172 6.79 -1.61 2.18
N HIS A 173 6.68 -2.66 3.00
CA HIS A 173 5.72 -2.66 4.12
C HIS A 173 6.18 -1.75 5.26
N GLU A 174 7.49 -1.69 5.52
CA GLU A 174 8.08 -0.77 6.51
C GLU A 174 7.83 0.69 6.10
N ASN A 175 8.05 1.03 4.83
CA ASN A 175 7.84 2.39 4.32
C ASN A 175 6.36 2.79 4.30
N TRP A 176 5.46 1.86 3.95
CA TRP A 176 4.01 2.09 4.03
C TRP A 176 3.55 2.29 5.49
N ALA A 177 4.04 1.47 6.42
CA ALA A 177 3.74 1.65 7.83
C ALA A 177 4.27 2.99 8.36
N LEU A 178 5.48 3.38 7.98
CA LEU A 178 6.09 4.62 8.43
C LEU A 178 5.34 5.84 7.92
N ILE A 179 5.10 6.00 6.61
CA ILE A 179 4.41 7.19 6.08
C ILE A 179 3.00 7.36 6.66
N ARG A 180 2.28 6.25 6.87
CA ARG A 180 0.93 6.27 7.47
C ARG A 180 0.94 6.67 8.95
N LEU A 181 1.93 6.20 9.71
CA LEU A 181 2.01 6.42 11.16
C LEU A 181 2.85 7.66 11.54
N LEU A 182 3.67 8.19 10.63
CA LEU A 182 4.55 9.33 10.88
C LEU A 182 3.82 10.52 11.50
N PRO A 183 2.60 10.90 11.04
CA PRO A 183 1.87 11.99 11.68
C PRO A 183 1.53 11.72 13.15
N LEU A 184 1.22 10.47 13.50
CA LEU A 184 0.98 10.08 14.88
C LEU A 184 2.28 9.96 15.70
N ILE A 185 3.42 9.72 15.06
CA ILE A 185 4.72 9.58 15.72
C ILE A 185 5.31 10.95 16.09
N ILE A 186 5.32 11.92 15.16
CA ILE A 186 5.97 13.22 15.34
C ILE A 186 5.10 14.44 15.03
N GLY A 187 3.88 14.27 14.51
CA GLY A 187 3.07 15.40 14.01
C GLY A 187 2.79 16.46 15.07
N PHE A 188 2.73 16.10 16.35
CA PHE A 188 2.54 17.05 17.45
C PHE A 188 3.76 17.94 17.75
N ASP A 189 4.92 17.62 17.21
CA ASP A 189 6.16 18.39 17.35
C ASP A 189 6.41 19.27 16.12
N ILE A 190 5.59 19.12 15.07
CA ILE A 190 5.66 19.88 13.83
C ILE A 190 4.60 21.00 13.85
N PRO A 191 4.96 22.26 13.49
CA PRO A 191 4.00 23.35 13.38
C PRO A 191 2.91 23.07 12.34
N GLU A 192 1.68 23.53 12.62
CA GLU A 192 0.62 23.54 11.62
C GLU A 192 1.01 24.40 10.40
N ARG A 193 0.51 24.01 9.22
CA ARG A 193 0.75 24.70 7.94
C ARG A 193 2.22 24.73 7.49
N ASP A 194 3.08 23.90 8.07
CA ASP A 194 4.43 23.71 7.54
C ASP A 194 4.36 23.05 6.14
N GLN A 195 4.94 23.70 5.14
CA GLN A 195 4.83 23.24 3.75
C GLN A 195 5.60 21.93 3.49
N THR A 196 6.73 21.71 4.17
CA THR A 196 7.48 20.45 4.08
C THR A 196 6.68 19.30 4.68
N TRP A 197 5.99 19.56 5.79
CA TRP A 197 5.08 18.60 6.40
C TRP A 197 3.88 18.28 5.50
N GLU A 198 3.28 19.29 4.88
CA GLU A 198 2.14 19.12 3.99
C GLU A 198 2.47 18.23 2.77
N ILE A 199 3.70 18.29 2.24
CA ILE A 199 4.17 17.35 1.20
C ILE A 199 4.03 15.90 1.67
N LEU A 200 4.46 15.57 2.89
CA LEU A 200 4.35 14.22 3.45
C LEU A 200 2.90 13.81 3.68
N LEU A 201 2.04 14.74 4.10
CA LEU A 201 0.62 14.48 4.30
C LEU A 201 -0.10 14.21 2.97
N LEU A 202 0.18 15.00 1.93
CA LEU A 202 -0.35 14.78 0.59
C LEU A 202 0.15 13.46 -0.02
N LEU A 203 1.43 13.11 0.19
CA LEU A 203 1.97 11.83 -0.24
C LEU A 203 1.28 10.65 0.45
N LYS A 204 0.97 10.79 1.75
CA LYS A 204 0.15 9.82 2.50
C LYS A 204 -1.24 9.69 1.88
N ASP A 205 -1.91 10.80 1.59
CA ASP A 205 -3.25 10.80 0.99
C ASP A 205 -3.24 10.10 -0.38
N ILE A 206 -2.27 10.41 -1.25
CA ILE A 206 -2.08 9.74 -2.54
C ILE A 206 -1.89 8.23 -2.37
N LEU A 207 -1.07 7.80 -1.40
CA LEU A 207 -0.86 6.38 -1.15
C LEU A 207 -2.14 5.69 -0.69
N GLU A 208 -2.86 6.27 0.27
CA GLU A 208 -4.10 5.71 0.79
C GLU A 208 -5.17 5.58 -0.29
N MET A 209 -5.27 6.57 -1.18
CA MET A 209 -6.15 6.49 -2.34
C MET A 209 -5.67 5.45 -3.36
N ALA A 210 -4.38 5.42 -3.70
CA ALA A 210 -3.84 4.48 -4.68
C ALA A 210 -4.03 3.01 -4.26
N VAL A 211 -3.98 2.72 -2.96
CA VAL A 211 -4.21 1.36 -2.42
C VAL A 211 -5.67 1.06 -2.07
N ALA A 212 -6.62 1.93 -2.44
CA ALA A 212 -8.04 1.67 -2.23
C ALA A 212 -8.54 0.45 -3.02
N PHE A 213 -9.61 -0.16 -2.50
CA PHE A 213 -10.21 -1.37 -3.08
C PHE A 213 -11.25 -1.07 -4.15
N ARG A 214 -11.74 0.16 -4.19
CA ARG A 214 -12.83 0.61 -5.04
C ARG A 214 -12.56 2.05 -5.41
N PHE A 215 -13.09 2.45 -6.56
CA PHE A 215 -12.98 3.81 -7.08
C PHE A 215 -14.31 4.20 -7.73
N THR A 216 -14.71 5.45 -7.54
CA THR A 216 -15.73 6.18 -8.33
C THR A 216 -15.02 7.25 -9.16
N GLU A 217 -15.69 7.82 -10.18
CA GLU A 217 -15.10 8.93 -10.93
C GLU A 217 -14.75 10.12 -10.02
N ASP A 218 -15.61 10.48 -9.07
CA ASP A 218 -15.32 11.53 -8.08
C ASP A 218 -14.04 11.25 -7.28
N SER A 219 -13.82 9.99 -6.88
CA SER A 219 -12.58 9.60 -6.18
C SER A 219 -11.35 9.63 -7.08
N LEU A 220 -11.51 9.39 -8.38
CA LEU A 220 -10.42 9.50 -9.34
C LEU A 220 -10.08 10.95 -9.60
N ASP A 221 -11.07 11.82 -9.74
CA ASP A 221 -10.86 13.27 -9.87
C ASP A 221 -10.20 13.84 -8.62
N PHE A 222 -10.59 13.36 -7.44
CA PHE A 222 -9.92 13.71 -6.18
C PHE A 222 -8.46 13.23 -6.13
N LEU A 223 -8.17 12.02 -6.64
CA LEU A 223 -6.80 11.51 -6.75
C LEU A 223 -5.96 12.36 -7.72
N ASP A 224 -6.49 12.70 -8.89
CA ASP A 224 -5.83 13.57 -9.87
C ASP A 224 -5.49 14.94 -9.24
N ALA A 225 -6.45 15.53 -8.50
CA ALA A 225 -6.24 16.78 -7.79
C ALA A 225 -5.14 16.67 -6.73
N LYS A 226 -5.14 15.59 -5.94
CA LYS A 226 -4.10 15.37 -4.91
C LYS A 226 -2.71 15.16 -5.50
N ILE A 227 -2.59 14.43 -6.60
CA ILE A 227 -1.31 14.25 -7.29
C ILE A 227 -0.80 15.59 -7.84
N ALA A 228 -1.68 16.41 -8.43
CA ALA A 228 -1.31 17.72 -8.94
C ALA A 228 -0.89 18.69 -7.83
N GLU A 229 -1.65 18.76 -6.74
CA GLU A 229 -1.36 19.57 -5.55
C GLU A 229 -0.01 19.18 -4.93
N HIS A 230 0.20 17.89 -4.71
CA HIS A 230 1.46 17.36 -4.18
C HIS A 230 2.66 17.73 -5.06
N ARG A 231 2.53 17.54 -6.38
CA ARG A 231 3.61 17.83 -7.32
C ARG A 231 3.99 19.31 -7.32
N ASP A 232 3.00 20.19 -7.38
CA ASP A 232 3.20 21.63 -7.40
C ASP A 232 3.88 22.10 -6.11
N LEU A 233 3.41 21.61 -4.96
CA LEU A 233 4.00 21.93 -3.66
C LEU A 233 5.44 21.40 -3.54
N LEU A 234 5.71 20.17 -3.98
CA LEU A 234 7.04 19.55 -3.93
C LEU A 234 8.09 20.40 -4.67
N LEU A 235 7.78 20.87 -5.89
CA LEU A 235 8.71 21.71 -6.64
C LEU A 235 8.74 23.16 -6.18
N THR A 236 7.67 23.64 -5.57
CA THR A 236 7.66 24.99 -4.97
C THR A 236 8.58 25.05 -3.76
N VAL A 237 8.48 24.07 -2.85
CA VAL A 237 9.31 23.98 -1.64
C VAL A 237 10.74 23.54 -1.97
N PHE A 238 10.90 22.61 -2.92
CA PHE A 238 12.21 22.09 -3.33
C PHE A 238 12.47 22.29 -4.84
N PRO A 239 12.74 23.53 -5.29
CA PRO A 239 12.88 23.85 -6.72
C PRO A 239 14.05 23.15 -7.41
N HIS A 240 15.06 22.73 -6.65
CA HIS A 240 16.20 21.98 -7.17
C HIS A 240 15.97 20.46 -7.20
N PHE A 241 14.84 19.97 -6.67
CA PHE A 241 14.52 18.55 -6.69
C PHE A 241 14.32 18.07 -8.13
N LYS A 242 15.07 17.02 -8.48
CA LYS A 242 14.98 16.38 -9.79
C LYS A 242 14.06 15.19 -9.73
N LEU A 243 13.00 15.27 -10.52
CA LEU A 243 12.06 14.18 -10.61
C LEU A 243 12.69 12.90 -11.12
N ARG A 244 12.25 11.81 -10.51
CA ARG A 244 12.49 10.45 -11.00
C ARG A 244 11.28 9.99 -11.82
N PRO A 245 11.47 9.10 -12.80
CA PRO A 245 10.37 8.54 -13.61
C PRO A 245 9.21 7.97 -12.81
N LYS A 246 9.46 7.43 -11.61
CA LYS A 246 8.40 6.94 -10.72
C LYS A 246 7.44 8.01 -10.23
N HIS A 247 7.89 9.25 -10.05
CA HIS A 247 7.00 10.37 -9.74
C HIS A 247 6.03 10.60 -10.90
N HIS A 248 6.55 10.53 -12.13
CA HIS A 248 5.72 10.64 -13.33
C HIS A 248 4.79 9.43 -13.53
N TYR A 249 5.16 8.23 -13.08
CA TYR A 249 4.25 7.07 -13.15
C TYR A 249 2.99 7.26 -12.31
N ILE A 250 3.10 7.94 -11.17
CA ILE A 250 1.96 8.25 -10.30
C ILE A 250 0.96 9.17 -11.01
N GLU A 251 1.44 10.09 -11.86
CA GLU A 251 0.59 10.97 -12.67
C GLU A 251 -0.33 10.20 -13.65
N HIS A 252 -0.05 8.92 -13.92
CA HIS A 252 -0.89 8.06 -14.76
C HIS A 252 -1.89 7.22 -13.96
N TYR A 253 -1.89 7.29 -12.61
CA TYR A 253 -2.65 6.34 -11.80
C TYR A 253 -4.14 6.36 -12.08
N THR A 254 -4.75 7.52 -12.29
CA THR A 254 -6.19 7.59 -12.58
C THR A 254 -6.55 6.93 -13.92
N GLN A 255 -5.76 7.15 -14.97
CA GLN A 255 -6.00 6.45 -16.26
C GLN A 255 -5.71 4.96 -16.14
N LEU A 256 -4.69 4.57 -15.37
CA LEU A 256 -4.36 3.16 -15.15
C LEU A 256 -5.41 2.45 -14.30
N ILE A 257 -6.02 3.13 -13.32
CA ILE A 257 -7.15 2.58 -12.54
C ILE A 257 -8.35 2.37 -13.46
N ARG A 258 -8.66 3.33 -14.36
CA ARG A 258 -9.73 3.14 -15.36
C ARG A 258 -9.46 1.94 -16.27
N MET A 259 -8.19 1.64 -16.57
CA MET A 259 -7.81 0.54 -17.46
C MET A 259 -7.78 -0.83 -16.77
N TYR A 260 -7.24 -0.92 -15.56
CA TYR A 260 -6.97 -2.20 -14.87
C TYR A 260 -7.87 -2.46 -13.67
N GLY A 261 -8.69 -1.49 -13.27
CA GLY A 261 -9.34 -1.48 -11.97
C GLY A 261 -8.38 -1.08 -10.84
N PRO A 262 -8.71 -1.39 -9.59
CA PRO A 262 -7.86 -1.08 -8.44
C PRO A 262 -6.44 -1.61 -8.62
N LEU A 263 -5.46 -0.70 -8.64
CA LEU A 263 -4.06 -1.05 -8.92
C LEU A 263 -3.44 -1.95 -7.84
N ARG A 264 -4.03 -1.97 -6.65
CA ARG A 264 -3.69 -2.91 -5.57
C ARG A 264 -3.90 -4.37 -5.99
N ASP A 265 -4.82 -4.67 -6.90
CA ASP A 265 -5.09 -6.04 -7.31
C ASP A 265 -4.05 -6.57 -8.31
N VAL A 266 -3.25 -5.67 -8.90
CA VAL A 266 -2.22 -5.99 -9.90
C VAL A 266 -0.79 -5.74 -9.43
N TRP A 267 -0.58 -5.32 -8.17
CA TRP A 267 0.75 -5.12 -7.59
C TRP A 267 1.52 -6.45 -7.39
N THR A 268 2.84 -6.37 -7.22
CA THR A 268 3.65 -7.60 -7.14
C THR A 268 4.00 -8.08 -5.73
N MET A 269 3.40 -7.50 -4.68
CA MET A 269 3.74 -7.79 -3.27
C MET A 269 3.66 -9.28 -2.91
N ARG A 270 2.65 -10.02 -3.43
CA ARG A 270 2.52 -11.47 -3.18
C ARG A 270 3.55 -12.30 -3.93
N PHE A 271 3.95 -11.90 -5.13
CA PHE A 271 5.02 -12.56 -5.89
C PHE A 271 6.37 -12.38 -5.20
N GLU A 272 6.65 -11.18 -4.68
CA GLU A 272 7.87 -10.93 -3.91
C GLU A 272 7.90 -11.70 -2.59
N GLY A 273 6.75 -11.82 -1.91
CA GLY A 273 6.60 -12.70 -0.75
C GLY A 273 6.94 -14.16 -1.07
N LYS A 274 6.53 -14.65 -2.25
CA LYS A 274 6.83 -16.02 -2.71
C LYS A 274 8.33 -16.24 -2.96
N HIS A 275 9.09 -15.21 -3.33
CA HIS A 275 10.55 -15.31 -3.47
C HIS A 275 11.27 -15.72 -2.18
N LYS A 276 10.67 -15.48 -0.99
CA LYS A 276 11.23 -15.92 0.29
C LYS A 276 11.49 -17.42 0.32
N PHE A 277 10.56 -18.23 -0.18
CA PHE A 277 10.72 -19.70 -0.27
C PHE A 277 11.97 -20.07 -1.09
N PHE A 278 12.08 -19.52 -2.30
CA PHE A 278 13.19 -19.84 -3.20
C PHE A 278 14.55 -19.38 -2.64
N LYS A 279 14.61 -18.19 -2.03
CA LYS A 279 15.81 -17.70 -1.34
C LYS A 279 16.21 -18.63 -0.19
N GLN A 280 15.24 -19.16 0.56
CA GLN A 280 15.48 -20.09 1.65
C GLN A 280 16.03 -21.43 1.15
N VAL A 281 15.45 -22.01 0.11
CA VAL A 281 15.94 -23.28 -0.49
C VAL A 281 17.42 -23.19 -0.87
N ILE A 282 17.86 -22.09 -1.48
CA ILE A 282 19.27 -21.91 -1.87
C ILE A 282 20.18 -21.77 -0.64
N ARG A 283 19.75 -21.03 0.38
CA ARG A 283 20.51 -20.88 1.62
C ARG A 283 20.67 -22.20 2.37
N ASP A 284 19.63 -23.04 2.36
CA ASP A 284 19.62 -24.31 3.08
C ASP A 284 20.39 -25.40 2.33
N THR A 285 20.17 -25.52 1.02
CA THR A 285 20.84 -26.54 0.21
C THR A 285 22.33 -26.26 0.04
N LYS A 286 22.74 -24.98 0.09
CA LYS A 286 24.12 -24.52 -0.17
C LYS A 286 24.72 -25.09 -1.46
N ASN A 287 23.88 -25.50 -2.42
CA ASN A 287 24.28 -26.10 -3.67
C ASN A 287 23.79 -25.23 -4.83
N PHE A 288 24.76 -24.73 -5.60
CA PHE A 288 24.52 -23.82 -6.72
C PHE A 288 24.61 -24.51 -8.09
N LYS A 289 24.79 -25.84 -8.13
CA LYS A 289 24.65 -26.63 -9.37
C LYS A 289 23.16 -26.81 -9.68
N ASN A 290 22.78 -26.55 -10.94
CA ASN A 290 21.42 -26.75 -11.45
C ASN A 290 20.32 -26.11 -10.58
N VAL A 291 20.52 -24.85 -10.17
CA VAL A 291 19.55 -24.07 -9.39
C VAL A 291 18.18 -24.03 -10.06
N THR A 292 18.16 -23.87 -11.40
CA THR A 292 16.94 -23.83 -12.22
C THR A 292 16.17 -25.14 -12.27
N GLN A 293 16.78 -26.26 -11.88
CA GLN A 293 16.10 -27.54 -11.69
C GLN A 293 15.69 -27.74 -10.23
N THR A 294 16.59 -27.42 -9.29
CA THR A 294 16.38 -27.63 -7.85
C THR A 294 15.20 -26.81 -7.32
N LEU A 295 15.11 -25.54 -7.70
CA LEU A 295 14.07 -24.64 -7.20
C LEU A 295 12.64 -25.08 -7.61
N PRO A 296 12.33 -25.35 -8.90
CA PRO A 296 11.01 -25.86 -9.28
C PRO A 296 10.67 -27.20 -8.64
N VAL A 297 11.61 -28.15 -8.58
CA VAL A 297 11.35 -29.47 -7.98
C VAL A 297 11.00 -29.35 -6.50
N ARG A 298 11.74 -28.54 -5.73
CA ARG A 298 11.43 -28.30 -4.31
C ARG A 298 10.10 -27.59 -4.13
N HIS A 299 9.80 -26.61 -4.99
CA HIS A 299 8.52 -25.91 -4.98
C HIS A 299 7.35 -26.84 -5.30
N GLN A 300 7.45 -27.68 -6.34
CA GLN A 300 6.41 -28.64 -6.72
C GLN A 300 6.12 -29.64 -5.59
N ARG A 301 7.16 -30.14 -4.90
CA ARG A 301 6.97 -31.01 -3.73
C ARG A 301 6.23 -30.32 -2.59
N LEU A 302 6.57 -29.06 -2.30
CA LEU A 302 5.86 -28.27 -1.29
C LEU A 302 4.39 -28.04 -1.69
N MET A 303 4.14 -27.73 -2.97
CA MET A 303 2.78 -27.55 -3.46
C MET A 303 1.97 -28.85 -3.38
N ALA A 304 2.55 -30.00 -3.72
CA ALA A 304 1.90 -31.30 -3.59
C ALA A 304 1.50 -31.58 -2.13
N TYR A 305 2.41 -31.32 -1.18
CA TYR A 305 2.12 -31.42 0.25
C TYR A 305 0.98 -30.50 0.69
N TYR A 306 0.97 -29.25 0.23
CA TYR A 306 -0.08 -28.31 0.57
C TYR A 306 -1.43 -28.71 -0.03
N VAL A 307 -1.48 -29.12 -1.30
CA VAL A 307 -2.73 -29.53 -1.97
C VAL A 307 -3.33 -30.78 -1.32
N ASP A 308 -2.51 -31.69 -0.83
CA ASP A 308 -2.95 -32.88 -0.08
C ASP A 308 -3.41 -32.54 1.35
N SER A 309 -3.10 -31.35 1.86
CA SER A 309 -3.52 -30.93 3.20
C SER A 309 -5.01 -30.58 3.23
N PRO A 310 -5.79 -31.12 4.19
CA PRO A 310 -7.18 -30.71 4.42
C PRO A 310 -7.35 -29.22 4.73
N SER A 311 -6.26 -28.54 5.11
CA SER A 311 -6.21 -27.12 5.46
C SER A 311 -5.77 -26.19 4.32
N PHE A 312 -5.61 -26.72 3.09
CA PHE A 312 -5.18 -25.93 1.94
C PHE A 312 -6.09 -24.72 1.71
N PHE A 313 -7.40 -25.00 1.62
CA PHE A 313 -8.43 -23.98 1.68
C PHE A 313 -8.83 -23.81 3.13
N LYS A 314 -8.40 -22.70 3.73
CA LYS A 314 -8.82 -22.37 5.08
C LYS A 314 -10.33 -22.13 5.10
N PRO A 315 -11.05 -22.54 6.17
CA PRO A 315 -12.45 -22.20 6.30
C PRO A 315 -12.63 -20.68 6.37
N SER A 316 -13.76 -20.20 5.84
CA SER A 316 -14.10 -18.77 5.79
C SER A 316 -14.05 -18.14 7.18
N ILE A 317 -14.50 -18.87 8.20
CA ILE A 317 -14.49 -18.42 9.59
C ILE A 317 -13.54 -19.29 10.42
N GLN A 318 -12.61 -18.65 11.12
CA GLN A 318 -11.71 -19.29 12.08
C GLN A 318 -11.73 -18.53 13.40
N THR A 319 -12.01 -19.22 14.51
CA THR A 319 -12.11 -18.60 15.84
C THR A 319 -10.95 -19.04 16.73
N GLU A 320 -10.41 -18.13 17.54
CA GLU A 320 -9.42 -18.46 18.57
C GLU A 320 -10.03 -18.31 19.97
N LYS A 321 -9.81 -19.33 20.83
CA LYS A 321 -10.24 -19.40 22.24
C LYS A 321 -11.69 -18.97 22.47
N VAL A 322 -12.60 -19.94 22.40
CA VAL A 322 -14.04 -19.71 22.53
C VAL A 322 -14.51 -20.02 23.96
N ARG A 323 -15.40 -19.18 24.51
CA ARG A 323 -16.03 -19.36 25.83
C ARG A 323 -17.53 -19.11 25.76
N GLY A 324 -18.32 -19.93 26.44
CA GLY A 324 -19.75 -19.66 26.63
C GLY A 324 -19.96 -18.42 27.50
N THR A 325 -20.82 -17.51 27.06
CA THR A 325 -21.26 -16.33 27.82
C THR A 325 -22.77 -16.38 27.94
N LEU A 326 -23.30 -16.14 29.14
CA LEU A 326 -24.74 -16.05 29.38
C LEU A 326 -25.31 -14.79 28.72
N THR A 327 -26.41 -14.96 27.98
CA THR A 327 -27.06 -13.84 27.26
C THR A 327 -27.54 -12.74 28.21
N SER A 328 -27.92 -13.11 29.44
CA SER A 328 -28.33 -12.19 30.51
C SER A 328 -27.23 -11.22 30.97
N THR A 329 -25.97 -11.44 30.59
CA THR A 329 -24.85 -10.53 30.94
C THR A 329 -24.73 -9.33 30.00
N PHE A 330 -25.47 -9.32 28.88
CA PHE A 330 -25.46 -8.21 27.93
C PHE A 330 -26.55 -7.18 28.25
N PRO A 331 -26.41 -5.92 27.83
CA PRO A 331 -27.46 -4.92 27.95
C PRO A 331 -28.75 -5.34 27.22
N ASP A 332 -29.90 -4.80 27.65
CA ASP A 332 -31.23 -5.21 27.17
C ASP A 332 -31.38 -5.09 25.65
N ASN A 333 -30.84 -4.04 25.03
CA ASN A 333 -30.91 -3.85 23.58
C ASN A 333 -30.18 -4.97 22.81
N VAL A 334 -29.07 -5.48 23.36
CA VAL A 334 -28.31 -6.60 22.79
C VAL A 334 -29.09 -7.90 22.97
N GLN A 335 -29.65 -8.12 24.16
CA GLN A 335 -30.47 -9.29 24.43
C GLN A 335 -31.69 -9.34 23.50
N GLU A 336 -32.35 -8.21 23.30
CA GLU A 336 -33.50 -8.10 22.41
C GLU A 336 -33.11 -8.38 20.95
N PHE A 337 -32.02 -7.79 20.46
CA PHE A 337 -31.50 -8.10 19.12
C PHE A 337 -31.22 -9.60 18.94
N LEU A 338 -30.58 -10.22 19.93
CA LEU A 338 -30.25 -11.65 19.90
C LEU A 338 -31.52 -12.52 19.90
N ARG A 339 -32.55 -12.19 20.70
CA ARG A 339 -33.83 -12.92 20.75
C ARG A 339 -34.68 -12.75 19.50
N GLN A 340 -34.64 -11.56 18.87
CA GLN A 340 -35.38 -11.30 17.64
C GLN A 340 -34.78 -12.04 16.45
N ARG A 341 -33.44 -12.11 16.37
CA ARG A 341 -32.76 -12.71 15.23
C ARG A 341 -32.45 -14.19 15.39
N TYR A 342 -32.16 -14.64 16.60
CA TYR A 342 -31.86 -16.02 16.93
C TYR A 342 -32.93 -16.54 17.89
N ALA A 343 -33.29 -17.82 17.77
CA ALA A 343 -34.14 -18.47 18.76
C ALA A 343 -33.55 -18.27 20.17
N VAL A 344 -34.40 -18.21 21.19
CA VAL A 344 -33.98 -17.92 22.57
C VAL A 344 -32.89 -18.90 23.01
N GLN A 345 -31.67 -18.38 23.14
CA GLN A 345 -30.50 -19.11 23.64
C GLN A 345 -30.03 -18.46 24.94
N ASN A 346 -29.88 -19.27 25.99
CA ASN A 346 -29.37 -18.81 27.29
C ASN A 346 -27.86 -18.51 27.25
N THR A 347 -27.16 -19.10 26.30
CA THR A 347 -25.69 -19.04 26.20
C THR A 347 -25.29 -18.79 24.75
N VAL A 348 -24.38 -17.86 24.53
CA VAL A 348 -23.74 -17.59 23.23
C VAL A 348 -22.24 -17.82 23.32
N LEU A 349 -21.60 -18.15 22.20
CA LEU A 349 -20.15 -18.31 22.17
C LEU A 349 -19.48 -16.94 21.99
N SER A 350 -18.44 -16.68 22.78
CA SER A 350 -17.59 -15.52 22.60
C SER A 350 -16.17 -15.94 22.29
N ALA A 351 -15.60 -15.35 21.23
CA ALA A 351 -14.25 -15.63 20.77
C ALA A 351 -13.27 -14.52 21.17
N SER A 352 -12.02 -14.88 21.44
CA SER A 352 -10.95 -13.90 21.69
C SER A 352 -10.43 -13.23 20.42
N SER A 353 -10.61 -13.89 19.28
CA SER A 353 -10.41 -13.34 17.94
C SER A 353 -11.20 -14.18 16.92
N VAL A 354 -11.49 -13.59 15.77
CA VAL A 354 -12.08 -14.28 14.63
C VAL A 354 -11.37 -13.85 13.36
N SER A 355 -11.12 -14.78 12.44
CA SER A 355 -10.68 -14.48 11.09
C SER A 355 -11.81 -14.79 10.11
N ILE A 356 -12.23 -13.81 9.33
CA ILE A 356 -13.25 -13.92 8.28
C ILE A 356 -12.54 -13.71 6.95
N ASP A 357 -12.53 -14.73 6.10
CA ASP A 357 -11.88 -14.75 4.78
C ASP A 357 -10.42 -14.26 4.81
N GLY A 358 -9.72 -14.60 5.90
CA GLY A 358 -8.33 -14.24 6.14
C GLY A 358 -8.11 -12.87 6.81
N ILE A 359 -9.16 -12.09 7.06
CA ILE A 359 -9.09 -10.83 7.81
C ILE A 359 -9.33 -11.12 9.30
N LYS A 360 -8.34 -10.79 10.14
CA LYS A 360 -8.38 -11.05 11.57
C LYS A 360 -8.95 -9.85 12.35
N TYR A 361 -9.96 -10.12 13.16
CA TYR A 361 -10.60 -9.17 14.06
C TYR A 361 -10.31 -9.56 15.52
N ASN A 362 -10.02 -8.56 16.34
CA ASN A 362 -9.77 -8.68 17.75
C ASN A 362 -10.61 -7.64 18.51
N PRO A 363 -10.97 -7.92 19.78
CA PRO A 363 -11.40 -6.86 20.70
C PRO A 363 -10.39 -5.69 20.71
N ASP A 364 -10.90 -4.50 20.99
CA ASP A 364 -10.24 -3.19 20.97
C ASP A 364 -9.87 -2.64 19.58
N MET A 365 -10.05 -3.40 18.50
CA MET A 365 -9.92 -2.87 17.14
C MET A 365 -11.08 -1.94 16.78
N ILE A 366 -10.81 -1.02 15.86
CA ILE A 366 -11.79 -0.08 15.31
C ILE A 366 -12.29 -0.61 13.97
N VAL A 367 -13.59 -0.55 13.74
CA VAL A 367 -14.23 -0.89 12.46
C VAL A 367 -14.99 0.32 11.94
N SER A 368 -15.00 0.51 10.62
CA SER A 368 -15.74 1.59 9.98
C SER A 368 -17.17 1.15 9.68
N VAL A 369 -18.16 1.91 10.17
CA VAL A 369 -19.60 1.59 10.07
C VAL A 369 -20.39 2.88 9.94
N GLY A 370 -21.08 3.06 8.80
CA GLY A 370 -21.85 4.28 8.55
C GLY A 370 -20.96 5.49 8.24
N THR A 371 -21.58 6.61 7.91
CA THR A 371 -20.87 7.76 7.36
C THR A 371 -21.50 9.07 7.84
N CYS A 372 -20.66 10.07 8.03
CA CYS A 372 -21.07 11.42 8.38
C CYS A 372 -20.32 12.43 7.52
N SER A 373 -21.07 13.26 6.76
CA SER A 373 -20.50 14.28 5.86
C SER A 373 -19.45 13.75 4.87
N GLY A 374 -19.65 12.54 4.35
CA GLY A 374 -18.72 11.90 3.39
C GLY A 374 -17.47 11.28 4.03
N LEU A 375 -17.37 11.26 5.36
CA LEU A 375 -16.29 10.61 6.11
C LEU A 375 -16.80 9.36 6.85
N PRO A 376 -15.92 8.36 7.09
CA PRO A 376 -16.30 7.15 7.79
C PRO A 376 -16.57 7.42 9.27
N ASP A 377 -17.66 6.85 9.78
CA ASP A 377 -17.87 6.70 11.22
C ASP A 377 -17.21 5.41 11.73
N PHE A 378 -16.96 5.36 13.03
CA PHE A 378 -16.19 4.30 13.65
C PHE A 378 -16.87 3.71 14.88
N ARG A 379 -16.67 2.42 15.07
CA ARG A 379 -17.03 1.70 16.30
C ARG A 379 -15.85 0.89 16.81
N GLN A 380 -15.72 0.75 18.12
CA GLN A 380 -14.71 -0.12 18.73
C GLN A 380 -15.30 -1.49 19.06
N ILE A 381 -14.68 -2.57 18.58
CA ILE A 381 -15.06 -3.94 18.95
C ILE A 381 -14.80 -4.14 20.44
N PHE A 382 -15.86 -4.30 21.22
CA PHE A 382 -15.77 -4.68 22.63
C PHE A 382 -15.73 -6.19 22.82
N LYS A 383 -16.56 -6.94 22.08
CA LYS A 383 -16.63 -8.40 22.17
C LYS A 383 -17.06 -9.02 20.85
N ILE A 384 -16.57 -10.22 20.57
CA ILE A 384 -16.93 -10.98 19.37
C ILE A 384 -17.81 -12.15 19.80
N LEU A 385 -18.99 -12.28 19.18
CA LEU A 385 -19.94 -13.35 19.42
C LEU A 385 -20.02 -14.25 18.17
N VAL A 386 -20.20 -15.55 18.39
CA VAL A 386 -20.36 -16.55 17.33
C VAL A 386 -21.61 -17.38 17.63
N ILE A 387 -22.58 -17.37 16.72
CA ILE A 387 -23.88 -18.02 16.91
C ILE A 387 -24.26 -18.72 15.61
N ASN A 388 -24.40 -20.04 15.60
CA ASN A 388 -24.76 -20.83 14.40
C ASN A 388 -23.90 -20.49 13.16
N ASN A 389 -22.60 -20.28 13.34
CA ASN A 389 -21.62 -19.79 12.34
C ASN A 389 -21.76 -18.31 11.91
N ASP A 390 -22.72 -17.56 12.43
CA ASP A 390 -22.74 -16.10 12.27
C ASP A 390 -21.73 -15.45 13.23
N VAL A 391 -21.02 -14.43 12.73
CA VAL A 391 -20.14 -13.58 13.54
C VAL A 391 -20.83 -12.25 13.79
N LEU A 392 -20.87 -11.83 15.06
CA LEU A 392 -21.39 -10.52 15.48
C LEU A 392 -20.32 -9.78 16.28
N PHE A 393 -20.19 -8.49 16.01
CA PHE A 393 -19.36 -7.59 16.80
C PHE A 393 -20.24 -6.81 17.76
N LEU A 394 -20.00 -6.99 19.05
CA LEU A 394 -20.53 -6.11 20.08
C LEU A 394 -19.59 -4.91 20.17
N CYS A 395 -20.09 -3.74 19.81
CA CYS A 395 -19.25 -2.56 19.61
C CYS A 395 -19.66 -1.42 20.55
N LYS A 396 -18.68 -0.58 20.91
CA LYS A 396 -18.92 0.74 21.49
C LYS A 396 -19.01 1.75 20.36
N ASP A 397 -20.06 2.56 20.37
CA ASP A 397 -20.18 3.68 19.43
C ASP A 397 -19.19 4.79 19.81
N LEU A 398 -18.55 5.37 18.80
CA LEU A 398 -17.57 6.44 18.96
C LEU A 398 -18.02 7.65 18.15
N THR A 399 -17.79 8.84 18.69
CA THR A 399 -17.79 10.06 17.88
C THR A 399 -16.37 10.28 17.38
N CYS A 400 -16.24 10.71 16.13
CA CYS A 400 -14.94 10.96 15.52
C CYS A 400 -14.83 12.36 14.92
N TRP A 401 -13.63 12.92 14.97
CA TRP A 401 -13.29 14.21 14.36
C TRP A 401 -12.06 14.03 13.50
N TYR A 402 -12.11 14.50 12.26
CA TYR A 402 -10.95 14.44 11.38
C TYR A 402 -9.96 15.56 11.74
N ILE A 403 -8.70 15.19 11.94
CA ILE A 403 -7.61 16.11 12.29
C ILE A 403 -6.69 16.24 11.08
N GLU A 404 -6.81 17.34 10.34
CA GLU A 404 -6.07 17.58 9.10
C GLU A 404 -4.55 17.47 9.31
N HIS A 405 -4.00 18.11 10.36
CA HIS A 405 -2.56 18.13 10.65
C HIS A 405 -1.96 16.74 10.90
N LEU A 406 -2.80 15.76 11.26
CA LEU A 406 -2.40 14.37 11.51
C LEU A 406 -2.91 13.39 10.44
N ARG A 407 -3.75 13.85 9.50
CA ARG A 407 -4.49 13.01 8.54
C ARG A 407 -5.09 11.75 9.18
N SER A 408 -5.69 11.95 10.37
CA SER A 408 -6.21 10.88 11.23
C SER A 408 -7.48 11.33 11.95
N PHE A 409 -8.20 10.39 12.54
CA PHE A 409 -9.44 10.66 13.26
C PHE A 409 -9.20 10.59 14.77
N GLU A 410 -9.53 11.65 15.50
CA GLU A 410 -9.64 11.63 16.95
C GLU A 410 -10.94 10.93 17.36
N LEU A 411 -10.85 9.93 18.22
CA LEU A 411 -11.96 9.10 18.68
C LEU A 411 -12.32 9.45 20.12
N CYS A 412 -13.58 9.81 20.35
CA CYS A 412 -14.15 10.07 21.66
C CYS A 412 -15.27 9.07 21.96
N SER A 413 -15.28 8.52 23.17
CA SER A 413 -16.36 7.69 23.67
C SER A 413 -17.15 8.51 24.68
N HIS A 414 -18.40 8.83 24.34
CA HIS A 414 -19.28 9.62 25.21
C HIS A 414 -20.31 8.77 25.94
N VAL A 415 -20.59 7.55 25.46
CA VAL A 415 -21.66 6.69 25.99
C VAL A 415 -21.18 5.24 26.06
N LEU A 416 -21.56 4.53 27.12
CA LEU A 416 -21.38 3.07 27.27
C LEU A 416 -22.47 2.27 26.53
N SER A 417 -23.05 2.81 25.46
CA SER A 417 -24.03 2.08 24.65
C SER A 417 -23.29 1.04 23.82
N LEU A 418 -23.77 -0.20 23.88
CA LEU A 418 -23.26 -1.28 23.06
C LEU A 418 -24.20 -1.49 21.88
N SER A 419 -23.67 -1.42 20.67
CA SER A 419 -24.38 -1.72 19.43
C SER A 419 -23.96 -3.10 18.90
N VAL A 420 -24.89 -3.80 18.26
CA VAL A 420 -24.58 -5.06 17.56
C VAL A 420 -24.30 -4.71 16.10
N THR A 421 -23.13 -5.10 15.60
CA THR A 421 -22.66 -4.84 14.23
C THR A 421 -22.34 -6.16 13.56
N LYS A 422 -22.81 -6.38 12.33
CA LYS A 422 -22.43 -7.54 11.51
C LYS A 422 -21.24 -7.17 10.61
N PRO A 423 -20.45 -8.16 10.16
CA PRO A 423 -19.44 -7.94 9.12
C PRO A 423 -20.00 -7.32 7.84
N SER A 424 -21.27 -7.59 7.49
CA SER A 424 -21.96 -7.00 6.33
C SER A 424 -22.27 -5.52 6.48
N ASP A 425 -22.26 -4.99 7.70
CA ASP A 425 -22.62 -3.60 8.01
C ASP A 425 -21.38 -2.69 7.94
N LEU A 426 -20.19 -3.26 7.73
CA LEU A 426 -18.94 -2.52 7.67
C LEU A 426 -18.80 -1.80 6.32
N ASN A 427 -18.40 -0.53 6.35
CA ASN A 427 -18.01 0.19 5.12
C ASN A 427 -16.73 -0.42 4.52
N ASP A 428 -15.83 -0.85 5.40
CA ASP A 428 -14.56 -1.48 5.07
C ASP A 428 -14.32 -2.70 5.96
N PRO A 429 -13.94 -3.86 5.39
CA PRO A 429 -13.74 -5.06 6.19
C PRO A 429 -12.42 -5.06 6.96
N PHE A 430 -11.49 -4.11 6.75
CA PHE A 430 -10.19 -4.14 7.42
C PHE A 430 -10.24 -3.38 8.75
N PRO A 431 -10.14 -4.06 9.91
CA PRO A 431 -10.14 -3.38 11.19
C PRO A 431 -8.84 -2.60 11.40
N LEU A 432 -8.94 -1.49 12.14
CA LEU A 432 -7.86 -0.54 12.37
C LEU A 432 -7.41 -0.55 13.84
N PRO A 433 -6.11 -0.40 14.12
CA PRO A 433 -5.62 -0.13 15.48
C PRO A 433 -5.91 1.31 15.89
N ALA A 434 -6.35 1.50 17.13
CA ALA A 434 -6.38 2.81 17.77
C ALA A 434 -5.13 3.06 18.64
N TYR A 435 -4.63 4.29 18.64
CA TYR A 435 -3.45 4.72 19.38
C TYR A 435 -3.80 5.81 20.37
N LYS A 436 -3.40 5.64 21.64
CA LYS A 436 -3.60 6.66 22.68
C LYS A 436 -2.36 7.54 22.76
N LEU A 437 -2.50 8.82 22.42
CA LEU A 437 -1.41 9.79 22.33
C LEU A 437 -1.84 11.09 23.03
N ARG A 438 -1.00 11.61 23.93
CA ARG A 438 -1.27 12.83 24.71
C ARG A 438 -2.68 12.85 25.36
N GLY A 439 -3.14 11.70 25.86
CA GLY A 439 -4.44 11.53 26.52
C GLY A 439 -5.64 11.28 25.60
N ARG A 440 -5.49 11.47 24.29
CA ARG A 440 -6.55 11.30 23.27
C ARG A 440 -6.33 10.00 22.49
N THR A 441 -7.37 9.50 21.83
CA THR A 441 -7.31 8.27 21.03
C THR A 441 -7.43 8.61 19.56
N TYR A 442 -6.56 8.05 18.72
CA TYR A 442 -6.54 8.31 17.29
C TYR A 442 -6.60 7.02 16.49
N VAL A 443 -7.21 7.08 15.31
CA VAL A 443 -7.15 6.03 14.29
C VAL A 443 -6.72 6.65 12.96
N THR A 444 -5.87 5.94 12.23
CA THR A 444 -5.43 6.33 10.88
C THR A 444 -5.77 5.23 9.90
N LEU A 445 -6.25 5.61 8.71
CA LEU A 445 -6.67 4.69 7.68
C LEU A 445 -5.47 3.98 7.06
N LYS A 446 -5.67 2.76 6.54
CA LYS A 446 -4.63 2.07 5.73
C LYS A 446 -4.77 2.34 4.24
N HIS A 447 -5.98 2.65 3.84
CA HIS A 447 -6.41 2.96 2.48
C HIS A 447 -7.67 3.82 2.58
N TYR A 448 -7.97 4.54 1.51
CA TYR A 448 -9.15 5.39 1.41
C TYR A 448 -10.42 4.52 1.46
N ILE A 449 -11.36 4.89 2.33
CA ILE A 449 -12.66 4.21 2.48
C ILE A 449 -13.70 5.03 1.72
N LEU A 450 -14.23 4.47 0.64
CA LEU A 450 -15.40 5.01 -0.05
C LEU A 450 -16.64 4.79 0.84
N CYS A 451 -17.22 5.90 1.27
CA CYS A 451 -18.30 6.01 2.24
C CYS A 451 -19.63 6.25 1.53
#